data_AF-A0A6L3NEU2-F1
#
_entry.id   AF-A0A6L3NEU2-F1
#
_cell.length_a   1.000
_cell.length_b   1.000
_cell.length_c   1.000
_cell.angle_alpha   90.00
_cell.angle_beta   90.00
_cell.angle_gamma   90.00
#
_symmetry.space_group_name_H-M   'P 1'
#
loop_
_entity.id
_entity.type
_entity.pdbx_description
1 polymer ?
#
loop_
_entity_poly.entity_id
_entity_poly.type
_entity_poly.pdbx_seq_one_letter_code
_entity_poly.pdbx_strand_id
1 'polypeptide(L)'
;FGDRRGAGHAARGGTADIAVRNGTVVTAGNGTLLDLANGSTATFTASAVNLAGDIVSDASSTGNVFLTNGTTLTGKIDPVALNVDATSMWHMTGSSVLSSLNNAGLVAFAAPSGAPTAAGSYRTLTTGSYVGNGGTIALNTFLGADASPTDRLIVNGGTATGTTGLKIANTAGTGAQTTGDGIPVVVTANGGTTAASAFHLAGPVQAGAYEYRLYRGGQSDANGWYLRSQLDPTDPGDPVHPSGGGDGGGNGNGGNLAYRPGVAGYAMTPLLNADYGFSTLGKLHERVGDIYNLEKQAPGNRDGVWGRIGGQSLDANAGRFAADERTFFAQFGKDWTLDQAPAGGSTHAGVTASIGIANASFSDMARAGTPGLSTSTGSVEMHAQSIGGYWTRYLADGTYFDSVGQVTHYGNRYRDGYGNDASQNGFGIALSQEVGKPFGIGGTPIAVEPQAQLMYQYLKLNGFNDNVSAVSGTTSNALRGRVGVRIFRPNLDANAGGGAATPYFTADVLHDFLSPGQTVVGGTPFATHLGRTWYELGLGVTAGFGKSGELYANVKYARNIGGDYRRGVTGQAGYRYSW
;
A
#
# COMPACT_ATOMS: atom_id res chain seq x y z
N PHE A 1 63.85 22.49 -4.13
CA PHE A 1 63.00 22.86 -5.28
C PHE A 1 61.56 22.49 -4.93
N GLY A 2 60.76 23.48 -4.54
CA GLY A 2 59.41 23.26 -4.02
C GLY A 2 58.40 23.01 -5.15
N ASP A 3 57.60 21.95 -4.99
CA ASP A 3 56.46 21.61 -5.83
C ASP A 3 55.37 22.69 -5.66
N ARG A 4 55.38 23.73 -6.50
CA ARG A 4 54.33 24.76 -6.54
C ARG A 4 53.19 24.27 -7.42
N ARG A 5 52.31 23.42 -6.89
CA ARG A 5 51.01 23.16 -7.52
C ARG A 5 50.10 24.36 -7.21
N GLY A 6 49.86 25.21 -8.20
CA GLY A 6 48.94 26.35 -8.10
C GLY A 6 47.48 25.95 -8.35
N ALA A 7 46.58 26.90 -8.14
CA ALA A 7 45.18 26.77 -8.56
C ALA A 7 45.09 26.54 -10.07
N GLY A 8 44.01 25.89 -10.54
CA GLY A 8 43.77 25.71 -11.97
C GLY A 8 43.72 27.04 -12.72
N HIS A 9 43.07 28.04 -12.13
CA HIS A 9 43.05 29.43 -12.57
C HIS A 9 43.07 30.36 -11.35
N ALA A 10 43.69 31.54 -11.48
CA ALA A 10 43.69 32.54 -10.41
C ALA A 10 43.63 33.97 -10.97
N ALA A 11 42.84 34.83 -10.33
CA ALA A 11 42.80 36.28 -10.59
C ALA A 11 43.14 37.04 -9.31
N ARG A 12 44.08 38.00 -9.40
CA ARG A 12 44.58 38.78 -8.25
C ARG A 12 44.63 40.26 -8.58
N GLY A 13 43.55 40.97 -8.29
CA GLY A 13 43.32 42.35 -8.70
C GLY A 13 43.05 42.47 -10.20
N GLY A 14 41.94 43.11 -10.57
CA GLY A 14 41.54 43.33 -11.98
C GLY A 14 40.50 42.33 -12.51
N THR A 15 40.23 42.40 -13.82
CA THR A 15 39.17 41.64 -14.50
C THR A 15 39.74 40.44 -15.26
N ALA A 16 39.08 39.28 -15.14
CA ALA A 16 39.45 38.06 -15.88
C ALA A 16 38.24 37.42 -16.57
N ASP A 17 38.36 37.12 -17.86
CA ASP A 17 37.39 36.30 -18.60
C ASP A 17 38.03 34.96 -18.98
N ILE A 18 37.55 33.90 -18.35
CA ILE A 18 38.08 32.54 -18.48
C ILE A 18 37.04 31.68 -19.20
N ALA A 19 37.46 31.00 -20.26
CA ALA A 19 36.61 30.07 -20.99
C ALA A 19 37.28 28.70 -21.14
N VAL A 20 36.59 27.64 -20.70
CA VAL A 20 37.03 26.25 -20.82
C VAL A 20 36.00 25.48 -21.64
N ARG A 21 36.43 24.84 -22.73
CA ARG A 21 35.51 24.22 -23.72
C ARG A 21 36.01 22.87 -24.23
N ASN A 22 35.14 22.17 -24.97
CA ASN A 22 35.45 21.06 -25.88
C ASN A 22 36.06 19.79 -25.24
N GLY A 23 35.38 19.17 -24.26
CA GLY A 23 35.74 17.85 -23.74
C GLY A 23 36.95 17.83 -22.82
N THR A 24 37.48 19.01 -22.46
CA THR A 24 38.59 19.16 -21.52
C THR A 24 38.21 18.62 -20.14
N VAL A 25 39.08 17.80 -19.55
CA VAL A 25 39.03 17.47 -18.11
C VAL A 25 40.01 18.39 -17.40
N VAL A 26 39.51 19.26 -16.51
CA VAL A 26 40.36 20.14 -15.70
C VAL A 26 40.33 19.65 -14.26
N THR A 27 41.47 19.16 -13.77
CA THR A 27 41.65 18.78 -12.37
C THR A 27 42.65 19.73 -11.73
N ALA A 28 42.24 20.44 -10.68
CA ALA A 28 43.13 21.33 -9.94
C ALA A 28 44.18 20.55 -9.15
N GLY A 29 45.46 20.81 -9.41
CA GLY A 29 46.58 20.11 -8.76
C GLY A 29 46.70 20.36 -7.25
N ASN A 30 46.11 21.45 -6.74
CA ASN A 30 46.04 21.79 -5.32
C ASN A 30 44.61 21.70 -4.74
N GLY A 31 43.65 21.18 -5.51
CA GLY A 31 42.24 21.13 -5.12
C GLY A 31 41.43 22.41 -5.38
N THR A 32 42.05 23.52 -5.78
CA THR A 32 41.36 24.79 -6.12
C THR A 32 41.33 25.02 -7.63
N LEU A 33 40.15 24.97 -8.23
CA LEU A 33 39.93 25.21 -9.65
C LEU A 33 40.01 26.69 -10.02
N LEU A 34 39.45 27.57 -9.20
CA LEU A 34 39.42 29.02 -9.41
C LEU A 34 39.62 29.73 -8.07
N ASP A 35 40.60 30.63 -8.00
CA ASP A 35 40.93 31.48 -6.85
C ASP A 35 40.81 32.97 -7.22
N LEU A 36 39.83 33.68 -6.65
CA LEU A 36 39.61 35.11 -6.84
C LEU A 36 40.01 35.90 -5.59
N ALA A 37 40.98 36.80 -5.72
CA ALA A 37 41.48 37.56 -4.59
C ALA A 37 41.79 39.03 -4.93
N ASN A 38 41.89 39.87 -3.90
CA ASN A 38 42.30 41.27 -3.94
C ASN A 38 41.40 42.13 -4.84
N GLY A 39 40.07 42.02 -4.68
CA GLY A 39 39.11 42.83 -5.42
C GLY A 39 38.98 42.47 -6.89
N SER A 40 39.16 41.19 -7.23
CA SER A 40 39.07 40.71 -8.61
C SER A 40 37.63 40.55 -9.08
N THR A 41 37.39 40.82 -10.37
CA THR A 41 36.13 40.48 -11.04
C THR A 41 36.41 39.40 -12.08
N ALA A 42 35.70 38.27 -12.04
CA ALA A 42 35.93 37.21 -13.00
C ALA A 42 34.65 36.61 -13.58
N THR A 43 34.68 36.32 -14.87
CA THR A 43 33.71 35.46 -15.55
C THR A 43 34.37 34.14 -15.90
N PHE A 44 33.82 33.02 -15.43
CA PHE A 44 34.28 31.67 -15.76
C PHE A 44 33.20 30.92 -16.52
N THR A 45 33.42 30.70 -17.81
CA THR A 45 32.48 29.98 -18.69
C THR A 45 33.01 28.60 -19.03
N ALA A 46 32.32 27.56 -18.58
CA ALA A 46 32.62 26.16 -18.87
C ALA A 46 31.56 25.57 -19.80
N SER A 47 31.99 24.88 -20.85
CA SER A 47 31.09 24.30 -21.86
C SER A 47 31.55 22.92 -22.31
N ALA A 48 30.70 21.90 -22.11
CA ALA A 48 31.00 20.50 -22.44
C ALA A 48 32.31 19.98 -21.83
N VAL A 49 32.50 20.18 -20.51
CA VAL A 49 33.72 19.81 -19.79
C VAL A 49 33.44 19.15 -18.44
N ASN A 50 34.43 18.41 -17.93
CA ASN A 50 34.43 17.88 -16.56
C ASN A 50 35.46 18.63 -15.73
N LEU A 51 35.00 19.28 -14.66
CA LEU A 51 35.79 20.12 -13.78
C LEU A 51 35.87 19.47 -12.39
N ALA A 52 37.07 19.40 -11.84
CA ALA A 52 37.32 18.91 -10.49
C ALA A 52 38.19 19.90 -9.70
N GLY A 53 37.63 20.40 -8.60
CA GLY A 53 38.27 21.36 -7.70
C GLY A 53 37.31 22.44 -7.22
N ASP A 54 37.70 23.10 -6.15
CA ASP A 54 36.91 24.12 -5.47
C ASP A 54 37.02 25.48 -6.16
N ILE A 55 35.96 26.28 -6.08
CA ILE A 55 35.94 27.67 -6.52
C ILE A 55 35.86 28.56 -5.28
N VAL A 56 36.89 29.38 -5.08
CA VAL A 56 36.99 30.25 -3.90
C VAL A 56 37.16 31.70 -4.32
N SER A 57 36.52 32.59 -3.56
CA SER A 57 36.59 34.04 -3.75
C SER A 57 36.70 34.71 -2.39
N ASP A 58 37.58 35.70 -2.26
CA ASP A 58 37.54 36.57 -1.08
C ASP A 58 36.32 37.50 -1.10
N ALA A 59 36.01 38.10 0.06
CA ALA A 59 34.85 38.97 0.23
C ALA A 59 34.91 40.27 -0.59
N SER A 60 36.07 40.63 -1.12
CA SER A 60 36.25 41.83 -1.95
C SER A 60 36.07 41.55 -3.45
N SER A 61 36.05 40.27 -3.84
CA SER A 61 36.04 39.82 -5.23
C SER A 61 34.64 39.40 -5.69
N THR A 62 34.38 39.46 -6.99
CA THR A 62 33.10 39.07 -7.62
C THR A 62 33.35 38.05 -8.73
N GLY A 63 32.78 36.85 -8.60
CA GLY A 63 32.85 35.80 -9.62
C GLY A 63 31.48 35.49 -10.24
N ASN A 64 31.44 35.27 -11.55
CA ASN A 64 30.30 34.75 -12.30
C ASN A 64 30.68 33.45 -13.01
N VAL A 65 30.11 32.33 -12.59
CA VAL A 65 30.39 30.99 -13.13
C VAL A 65 29.21 30.51 -13.96
N PHE A 66 29.49 30.04 -15.17
CA PHE A 66 28.51 29.48 -16.11
C PHE A 66 28.89 28.04 -16.46
N LEU A 67 28.03 27.09 -16.10
CA LEU A 67 28.12 25.69 -16.52
C LEU A 67 27.14 25.45 -17.66
N THR A 68 27.67 25.13 -18.84
CA THR A 68 26.88 24.99 -20.07
C THR A 68 27.17 23.69 -20.81
N ASN A 69 26.22 23.25 -21.63
CA ASN A 69 26.35 22.18 -22.61
C ASN A 69 26.94 20.88 -22.02
N GLY A 70 26.30 20.31 -21.01
CA GLY A 70 26.71 19.05 -20.39
C GLY A 70 27.91 19.17 -19.46
N THR A 71 28.18 20.35 -18.90
CA THR A 71 29.32 20.54 -18.00
C THR A 71 29.05 19.92 -16.63
N THR A 72 30.04 19.20 -16.09
CA THR A 72 30.03 18.71 -14.70
C THR A 72 31.07 19.46 -13.89
N LEU A 73 30.67 20.06 -12.77
CA LEU A 73 31.57 20.59 -11.75
C LEU A 73 31.53 19.71 -10.50
N THR A 74 32.67 19.23 -10.02
CA THR A 74 32.80 18.54 -8.73
C THR A 74 33.70 19.35 -7.80
N GLY A 75 33.12 19.91 -6.73
CA GLY A 75 33.84 20.79 -5.81
C GLY A 75 32.92 21.62 -4.91
N LYS A 76 33.51 22.30 -3.93
CA LYS A 76 32.86 23.33 -3.11
C LYS A 76 32.95 24.69 -3.81
N ILE A 77 31.98 25.58 -3.54
CA ILE A 77 32.01 26.99 -3.97
C ILE A 77 31.89 27.94 -2.77
N ASP A 78 32.70 29.00 -2.70
CA ASP A 78 32.69 29.95 -1.58
C ASP A 78 33.36 31.32 -1.88
N PRO A 79 32.61 32.41 -2.13
CA PRO A 79 31.33 32.43 -2.84
C PRO A 79 31.42 33.08 -4.23
N VAL A 80 30.58 32.64 -5.17
CA VAL A 80 30.41 33.27 -6.51
C VAL A 80 28.93 33.25 -6.92
N ALA A 81 28.58 33.92 -8.01
CA ALA A 81 27.30 33.70 -8.71
C ALA A 81 27.42 32.48 -9.62
N LEU A 82 26.42 31.59 -9.62
CA LEU A 82 26.44 30.35 -10.40
C LEU A 82 25.21 30.24 -11.31
N ASN A 83 25.46 29.91 -12.58
CA ASN A 83 24.44 29.57 -13.57
C ASN A 83 24.67 28.14 -14.05
N VAL A 84 23.67 27.28 -13.91
CA VAL A 84 23.71 25.88 -14.35
C VAL A 84 22.64 25.68 -15.42
N ASP A 85 23.04 25.41 -16.66
CA ASP A 85 22.10 25.12 -17.74
C ASP A 85 21.42 23.75 -17.57
N ALA A 86 20.37 23.50 -18.36
CA ALA A 86 19.52 22.31 -18.24
C ALA A 86 20.24 20.97 -18.44
N THR A 87 21.42 20.98 -19.05
CA THR A 87 22.21 19.78 -19.35
C THR A 87 23.39 19.59 -18.41
N SER A 88 23.71 20.61 -17.61
CA SER A 88 24.88 20.66 -16.75
C SER A 88 24.55 20.24 -15.32
N MET A 89 25.59 19.88 -14.57
CA MET A 89 25.46 19.48 -13.18
C MET A 89 26.59 20.02 -12.30
N TRP A 90 26.25 20.30 -11.05
CA TRP A 90 27.19 20.58 -9.99
C TRP A 90 27.06 19.52 -8.90
N HIS A 91 28.14 18.78 -8.67
CA HIS A 91 28.31 17.86 -7.56
C HIS A 91 29.02 18.58 -6.40
N MET A 92 28.24 18.97 -5.40
CA MET A 92 28.70 19.73 -4.24
C MET A 92 29.36 18.81 -3.22
N THR A 93 30.68 18.90 -3.08
CA THR A 93 31.49 18.03 -2.21
C THR A 93 31.60 18.52 -0.76
N GLY A 94 31.24 19.77 -0.49
CA GLY A 94 31.25 20.40 0.84
C GLY A 94 30.27 21.57 0.93
N SER A 95 29.93 21.99 2.15
CA SER A 95 29.04 23.14 2.36
C SER A 95 29.55 24.37 1.61
N SER A 96 28.66 25.00 0.85
CA SER A 96 29.01 26.02 -0.14
C SER A 96 28.20 27.29 0.08
N VAL A 97 28.76 28.41 -0.35
CA VAL A 97 28.13 29.73 -0.30
C VAL A 97 28.11 30.31 -1.71
N LEU A 98 26.99 30.89 -2.11
CA LEU A 98 26.79 31.56 -3.39
C LEU A 98 26.20 32.95 -3.19
N SER A 99 26.55 33.90 -4.06
CA SER A 99 25.86 35.20 -4.09
C SER A 99 24.50 35.08 -4.78
N SER A 100 24.43 34.30 -5.86
CA SER A 100 23.19 33.91 -6.52
C SER A 100 23.30 32.56 -7.23
N LEU A 101 22.17 31.89 -7.40
CA LEU A 101 22.07 30.62 -8.13
C LEU A 101 20.91 30.66 -9.12
N ASN A 102 21.22 30.49 -10.40
CA ASN A 102 20.26 30.19 -11.45
C ASN A 102 20.40 28.72 -11.85
N ASN A 103 19.35 27.92 -11.62
CA ASN A 103 19.42 26.47 -11.77
C ASN A 103 18.38 25.95 -12.76
N ALA A 104 18.82 25.61 -13.97
CA ALA A 104 18.05 24.79 -14.92
C ALA A 104 18.49 23.32 -14.92
N GLY A 105 19.69 23.01 -14.41
CA GLY A 105 20.29 21.68 -14.40
C GLY A 105 20.15 20.93 -13.07
N LEU A 106 21.20 20.20 -12.69
CA LEU A 106 21.23 19.42 -11.44
C LEU A 106 22.27 19.98 -10.46
N VAL A 107 21.82 20.33 -9.26
CA VAL A 107 22.70 20.54 -8.09
C VAL A 107 22.57 19.31 -7.20
N ALA A 108 23.63 18.52 -7.09
CA ALA A 108 23.65 17.29 -6.31
C ALA A 108 24.60 17.40 -5.12
N PHE A 109 24.06 17.22 -3.91
CA PHE A 109 24.86 17.15 -2.70
C PHE A 109 25.54 15.79 -2.63
N ALA A 110 26.86 15.78 -2.40
CA ALA A 110 27.58 14.53 -2.20
C ALA A 110 26.99 13.75 -1.02
N ALA A 111 27.06 12.42 -1.07
CA ALA A 111 26.56 11.57 0.01
C ALA A 111 27.23 11.93 1.36
N PRO A 112 26.51 11.80 2.49
CA PRO A 112 27.09 11.93 3.81
C PRO A 112 28.22 10.92 4.03
N SER A 113 29.33 11.34 4.64
CA SER A 113 30.49 10.48 4.92
C SER A 113 30.58 10.02 6.38
N GLY A 114 29.86 10.68 7.29
CA GLY A 114 29.75 10.33 8.70
C GLY A 114 28.50 9.50 9.02
N ALA A 115 28.23 9.32 10.31
CA ALA A 115 27.03 8.62 10.77
C ALA A 115 25.76 9.34 10.25
N PRO A 116 24.78 8.62 9.66
CA PRO A 116 23.61 9.23 9.03
C PRO A 116 22.66 9.88 10.06
N THR A 117 22.75 9.50 11.33
CA THR A 117 21.99 10.12 12.42
C THR A 117 22.62 11.42 12.93
N ALA A 118 23.82 11.78 12.48
CA ALA A 118 24.50 12.99 12.90
C ALA A 118 24.29 14.13 11.90
N ALA A 119 23.79 15.28 12.38
CA ALA A 119 23.57 16.47 11.54
C ALA A 119 24.84 16.95 10.83
N GLY A 120 26.01 16.82 11.46
CA GLY A 120 27.30 17.22 10.88
C GLY A 120 27.75 16.38 9.68
N SER A 121 27.07 15.27 9.37
CA SER A 121 27.34 14.45 8.18
C SER A 121 26.75 15.06 6.89
N TYR A 122 25.82 16.01 7.04
CA TYR A 122 25.09 16.65 5.93
C TYR A 122 25.66 18.04 5.64
N ARG A 123 25.37 18.54 4.45
CA ARG A 123 25.95 19.78 3.92
C ARG A 123 24.88 20.83 3.72
N THR A 124 25.34 22.08 3.66
CA THR A 124 24.49 23.24 3.47
C THR A 124 24.94 24.03 2.25
N LEU A 125 23.97 24.38 1.40
CA LEU A 125 24.15 25.41 0.37
C LEU A 125 23.50 26.70 0.85
N THR A 126 24.27 27.75 1.05
CA THR A 126 23.73 29.08 1.35
C THR A 126 23.81 29.96 0.10
N THR A 127 22.72 30.57 -0.31
CA THR A 127 22.68 31.49 -1.46
C THR A 127 21.93 32.77 -1.11
N GLY A 128 22.31 33.89 -1.72
CA GLY A 128 21.54 35.13 -1.64
C GLY A 128 20.21 34.98 -2.37
N SER A 129 20.23 35.13 -3.69
CA SER A 129 19.06 34.90 -4.56
C SER A 129 19.10 33.50 -5.18
N TYR A 130 17.93 32.88 -5.37
CA TYR A 130 17.77 31.60 -6.05
C TYR A 130 16.69 31.69 -7.12
N VAL A 131 16.99 31.26 -8.34
CA VAL A 131 16.01 31.17 -9.43
C VAL A 131 16.04 29.76 -9.99
N GLY A 132 14.95 29.03 -9.77
CA GLY A 132 14.71 27.72 -10.36
C GLY A 132 14.13 27.85 -11.77
N ASN A 133 14.82 27.32 -12.77
CA ASN A 133 14.37 27.27 -14.16
C ASN A 133 14.04 25.83 -14.59
N GLY A 134 13.27 25.13 -13.75
CA GLY A 134 12.96 23.71 -13.94
C GLY A 134 14.08 22.76 -13.52
N GLY A 135 15.15 23.27 -12.90
CA GLY A 135 16.25 22.47 -12.39
C GLY A 135 15.87 21.60 -11.19
N THR A 136 16.80 20.73 -10.79
CA THR A 136 16.67 19.82 -9.65
C THR A 136 17.74 20.09 -8.61
N ILE A 137 17.38 20.01 -7.33
CA ILE A 137 18.33 19.90 -6.22
C ILE A 137 18.18 18.49 -5.61
N ALA A 138 19.25 17.71 -5.64
CA ALA A 138 19.30 16.40 -5.00
C ALA A 138 19.92 16.51 -3.60
N LEU A 139 19.10 16.20 -2.59
CA LEU A 139 19.40 16.30 -1.16
C LEU A 139 19.46 14.90 -0.55
N ASN A 140 20.41 14.68 0.36
CA ASN A 140 20.43 13.51 1.20
C ASN A 140 19.70 13.82 2.51
N THR A 141 18.82 12.92 2.95
CA THR A 141 18.00 13.12 4.15
C THR A 141 17.92 11.82 4.93
N PHE A 142 18.10 11.86 6.25
CA PHE A 142 17.70 10.77 7.12
C PHE A 142 16.20 10.88 7.36
N LEU A 143 15.38 10.08 6.68
CA LEU A 143 13.92 10.18 6.82
C LEU A 143 13.46 9.61 8.18
N GLY A 144 13.17 10.51 9.11
CA GLY A 144 12.73 10.22 10.47
C GLY A 144 11.72 11.26 10.97
N ALA A 145 11.80 11.61 12.26
CA ALA A 145 10.90 12.57 12.88
C ALA A 145 11.31 14.03 12.55
N ASP A 146 10.73 15.00 13.26
CA ASP A 146 11.09 16.41 13.15
C ASP A 146 12.60 16.64 13.31
N ALA A 147 13.13 17.64 12.60
CA ALA A 147 14.54 18.03 12.65
C ALA A 147 15.55 16.91 12.35
N SER A 148 15.13 15.83 11.67
CA SER A 148 16.04 14.77 11.23
C SER A 148 17.21 15.35 10.39
N PRO A 149 18.42 14.78 10.49
CA PRO A 149 19.57 15.19 9.70
C PRO A 149 19.29 15.22 8.19
N THR A 150 19.64 16.33 7.54
CA THR A 150 19.39 16.52 6.11
C THR A 150 20.35 17.55 5.52
N ASP A 151 20.63 17.39 4.24
CA ASP A 151 21.17 18.47 3.42
C ASP A 151 20.17 19.62 3.32
N ARG A 152 20.66 20.86 3.22
CA ARG A 152 19.82 22.06 3.25
C ARG A 152 20.21 23.11 2.22
N LEU A 153 19.19 23.75 1.64
CA LEU A 153 19.32 25.04 0.97
C LEU A 153 18.94 26.16 1.96
N ILE A 154 19.79 27.18 2.10
CA ILE A 154 19.51 28.40 2.87
C ILE A 154 19.42 29.59 1.92
N VAL A 155 18.28 30.26 1.89
CA VAL A 155 18.08 31.53 1.17
C VAL A 155 18.33 32.68 2.13
N ASN A 156 19.45 33.39 1.94
CA ASN A 156 20.00 34.33 2.90
C ASN A 156 19.87 35.78 2.41
N GLY A 157 18.87 36.51 2.92
CA GLY A 157 18.60 37.91 2.58
C GLY A 157 18.05 38.19 1.19
N GLY A 158 18.03 37.21 0.28
CA GLY A 158 17.42 37.32 -1.05
C GLY A 158 16.09 36.56 -1.18
N THR A 159 15.70 36.23 -2.41
CA THR A 159 14.45 35.53 -2.71
C THR A 159 14.70 34.28 -3.54
N ALA A 160 13.98 33.20 -3.23
CA ALA A 160 13.84 32.04 -4.10
C ALA A 160 12.58 32.13 -4.97
N THR A 161 12.73 32.07 -6.29
CA THR A 161 11.62 32.14 -7.27
C THR A 161 11.73 31.04 -8.34
N GLY A 162 10.76 30.99 -9.25
CA GLY A 162 10.73 30.02 -10.34
C GLY A 162 10.18 28.68 -9.91
N THR A 163 10.75 27.58 -10.42
CA THR A 163 10.38 26.19 -10.08
C THR A 163 11.61 25.30 -9.94
N THR A 164 11.63 24.43 -8.94
CA THR A 164 12.72 23.47 -8.70
C THR A 164 12.19 22.17 -8.11
N GLY A 165 12.63 21.06 -8.69
CA GLY A 165 12.37 19.73 -8.12
C GLY A 165 13.35 19.42 -6.99
N LEU A 166 12.85 19.05 -5.81
CA LEU A 166 13.64 18.52 -4.71
C LEU A 166 13.64 17.00 -4.80
N LYS A 167 14.79 16.42 -5.13
CA LYS A 167 15.00 14.97 -5.14
C LYS A 167 15.60 14.55 -3.80
N ILE A 168 14.84 13.80 -3.02
CA ILE A 168 15.25 13.36 -1.68
C ILE A 168 15.80 11.93 -1.73
N ALA A 169 17.05 11.75 -1.31
CA ALA A 169 17.67 10.45 -1.14
C ALA A 169 17.66 10.06 0.34
N ASN A 170 16.96 8.97 0.68
CA ASN A 170 16.91 8.48 2.05
C ASN A 170 18.25 7.82 2.44
N THR A 171 18.86 8.29 3.51
CA THR A 171 20.17 7.84 4.03
C THR A 171 20.03 6.86 5.19
N ALA A 172 19.21 5.84 4.99
CA ALA A 172 18.86 4.81 5.98
C ALA A 172 17.89 5.23 7.10
N GLY A 173 17.13 6.31 6.90
CA GLY A 173 16.00 6.63 7.76
C GLY A 173 14.91 5.57 7.68
N THR A 174 14.39 5.14 8.83
CA THR A 174 13.34 4.10 8.90
C THR A 174 11.93 4.66 8.78
N GLY A 175 11.79 5.98 8.64
CA GLY A 175 10.51 6.66 8.71
C GLY A 175 10.01 6.84 10.14
N ALA A 176 9.39 7.97 10.42
CA ALA A 176 8.70 8.25 11.67
C ALA A 176 7.66 9.37 11.47
N GLN A 177 6.76 9.50 12.43
CA GLN A 177 5.83 10.61 12.47
C GLN A 177 6.57 11.94 12.74
N THR A 178 6.28 12.97 11.94
CA THR A 178 6.57 14.37 12.25
C THR A 178 5.40 14.99 13.01
N THR A 179 5.70 15.82 14.00
CA THR A 179 4.74 16.43 14.93
C THR A 179 4.86 17.95 15.02
N GLY A 180 5.96 18.53 14.52
CA GLY A 180 6.21 19.97 14.47
C GLY A 180 6.45 20.43 13.03
N ASP A 181 7.49 21.25 12.84
CA ASP A 181 7.84 21.80 11.52
C ASP A 181 8.16 20.75 10.47
N GLY A 182 8.62 19.55 10.87
CA GLY A 182 9.10 18.51 9.96
C GLY A 182 10.61 18.57 9.74
N ILE A 183 11.06 18.04 8.62
CA ILE A 183 12.48 17.99 8.24
C ILE A 183 12.81 19.19 7.33
N PRO A 184 13.62 20.16 7.77
CA PRO A 184 13.88 21.40 7.03
C PRO A 184 14.83 21.19 5.85
N VAL A 185 14.29 21.20 4.63
CA VAL A 185 15.08 21.00 3.39
C VAL A 185 15.42 22.32 2.70
N VAL A 186 14.58 23.34 2.88
CA VAL A 186 14.88 24.74 2.52
C VAL A 186 14.55 25.63 3.70
N VAL A 187 15.43 26.55 4.06
CA VAL A 187 15.18 27.52 5.13
C VAL A 187 15.59 28.92 4.69
N THR A 188 15.03 29.93 5.33
CA THR A 188 15.40 31.33 5.09
C THR A 188 16.19 31.92 6.25
N ALA A 189 17.06 32.88 5.95
CA ALA A 189 17.85 33.61 6.93
C ALA A 189 17.94 35.09 6.55
N ASN A 190 18.16 35.95 7.55
CA ASN A 190 18.40 37.39 7.37
C ASN A 190 17.40 38.10 6.45
N GLY A 191 16.10 37.79 6.59
CA GLY A 191 15.04 38.38 5.77
C GLY A 191 14.83 37.72 4.40
N GLY A 192 15.44 36.55 4.17
CA GLY A 192 15.21 35.77 2.96
C GLY A 192 13.76 35.33 2.78
N THR A 193 13.33 35.15 1.54
CA THR A 193 11.95 34.79 1.19
C THR A 193 11.90 33.69 0.13
N THR A 194 10.77 32.97 0.04
CA THR A 194 10.54 31.99 -1.03
C THR A 194 9.16 32.20 -1.65
N ALA A 195 9.05 32.10 -2.98
CA ALA A 195 7.76 32.07 -3.66
C ALA A 195 7.08 30.70 -3.50
N ALA A 196 5.76 30.66 -3.51
CA ALA A 196 4.97 29.42 -3.40
C ALA A 196 5.28 28.39 -4.51
N SER A 197 5.70 28.83 -5.70
CA SER A 197 6.06 27.94 -6.81
C SER A 197 7.50 27.43 -6.76
N ALA A 198 8.34 27.97 -5.87
CA ALA A 198 9.79 27.82 -5.95
C ALA A 198 10.25 26.36 -5.85
N PHE A 199 9.55 25.53 -5.07
CA PHE A 199 9.95 24.16 -4.80
C PHE A 199 8.76 23.18 -4.85
N HIS A 200 9.02 21.98 -5.36
CA HIS A 200 8.12 20.83 -5.29
C HIS A 200 8.97 19.56 -5.16
N LEU A 201 8.37 18.44 -4.75
CA LEU A 201 9.09 17.15 -4.75
C LEU A 201 9.27 16.64 -6.18
N ALA A 202 10.48 16.18 -6.52
CA ALA A 202 10.78 15.57 -7.82
C ALA A 202 10.22 14.13 -7.95
N GLY A 203 9.67 13.57 -6.88
CA GLY A 203 9.03 12.25 -6.82
C GLY A 203 8.56 11.93 -5.40
N PRO A 204 7.85 10.80 -5.20
CA PRO A 204 7.42 10.36 -3.87
C PRO A 204 8.61 10.19 -2.91
N VAL A 205 8.43 10.61 -1.66
CA VAL A 205 9.44 10.47 -0.59
C VAL A 205 8.89 9.55 0.47
N GLN A 206 9.54 8.40 0.68
CA GLN A 206 8.96 7.27 1.41
C GLN A 206 9.99 6.62 2.34
N ALA A 207 9.58 6.30 3.58
CA ALA A 207 10.36 5.49 4.51
C ALA A 207 9.45 4.82 5.55
N GLY A 208 9.74 3.55 5.89
CA GLY A 208 8.95 2.81 6.86
C GLY A 208 7.51 2.64 6.41
N ALA A 209 6.53 3.04 7.23
CA ALA A 209 5.12 3.13 6.82
C ALA A 209 4.74 4.49 6.22
N TYR A 210 5.62 5.49 6.27
CA TYR A 210 5.29 6.90 6.06
C TYR A 210 5.66 7.40 4.67
N GLU A 211 4.79 8.25 4.13
CA GLU A 211 5.07 9.13 3.00
C GLU A 211 5.34 10.54 3.55
N TYR A 212 6.38 11.18 3.04
CA TYR A 212 6.74 12.54 3.39
C TYR A 212 6.32 13.48 2.26
N ARG A 213 5.54 14.49 2.61
CA ARG A 213 5.11 15.56 1.72
C ARG A 213 5.86 16.84 2.02
N LEU A 214 6.03 17.68 1.00
CA LEU A 214 6.70 18.96 1.14
C LEU A 214 5.67 20.05 1.41
N TYR A 215 5.88 20.84 2.46
CA TYR A 215 5.03 21.96 2.84
C TYR A 215 5.86 23.22 3.07
N ARG A 216 5.35 24.36 2.63
CA ARG A 216 5.90 25.68 2.93
C ARG A 216 5.41 26.18 4.28
N GLY A 217 6.27 26.89 4.99
CA GLY A 217 5.99 27.50 6.29
C GLY A 217 6.35 26.59 7.48
N GLY A 218 7.01 27.16 8.47
CA GLY A 218 7.23 26.58 9.81
C GLY A 218 6.93 27.62 10.89
N GLN A 219 7.05 27.26 12.16
CA GLN A 219 6.71 28.15 13.29
C GLN A 219 7.56 29.41 13.31
N SER A 220 8.88 29.27 13.10
CA SER A 220 9.83 30.40 13.10
C SER A 220 10.23 30.88 11.70
N ASP A 221 9.83 30.17 10.64
CA ASP A 221 10.18 30.50 9.25
C ASP A 221 9.01 30.20 8.31
N ALA A 222 8.15 31.21 8.11
CA ALA A 222 7.00 31.13 7.19
C ALA A 222 7.39 30.93 5.71
N ASN A 223 8.67 31.12 5.36
CA ASN A 223 9.18 30.95 3.99
C ASN A 223 9.99 29.65 3.82
N GLY A 224 10.23 28.89 4.89
CA GLY A 224 10.93 27.62 4.85
C GLY A 224 10.09 26.51 4.22
N TRP A 225 10.74 25.43 3.80
CA TRP A 225 10.09 24.25 3.24
C TRP A 225 10.53 22.98 3.97
N TYR A 226 9.56 22.18 4.37
CA TYR A 226 9.74 21.07 5.28
C TYR A 226 9.10 19.80 4.75
N LEU A 227 9.77 18.66 4.94
CA LEU A 227 9.17 17.35 4.73
C LEU A 227 8.37 16.95 5.97
N ARG A 228 7.09 16.61 5.81
CA ARG A 228 6.19 16.17 6.88
C ARG A 228 5.50 14.87 6.54
N SER A 229 5.31 14.00 7.53
CA SER A 229 4.58 12.73 7.40
C SER A 229 3.08 12.89 7.72
N GLN A 230 2.51 14.06 7.48
CA GLN A 230 1.12 14.40 7.74
C GLN A 230 0.44 14.85 6.46
N LEU A 231 -0.87 14.61 6.38
CA LEU A 231 -1.73 15.06 5.31
C LEU A 231 -2.37 16.37 5.72
N ASP A 232 -2.11 17.40 4.93
CA ASP A 232 -2.72 18.72 5.06
C ASP A 232 -3.57 19.04 3.82
N PRO A 233 -4.86 19.40 3.98
CA PRO A 233 -5.71 19.82 2.86
C PRO A 233 -5.32 21.16 2.23
N THR A 234 -4.49 21.99 2.86
CA THR A 234 -4.04 23.25 2.25
C THR A 234 -3.10 23.02 1.07
N ASP A 235 -3.04 24.00 0.16
CA ASP A 235 -2.05 23.98 -0.91
C ASP A 235 -0.63 23.93 -0.30
N PRO A 236 0.23 22.98 -0.72
CA PRO A 236 1.62 22.92 -0.27
C PRO A 236 2.43 24.22 -0.39
N GLY A 237 2.08 25.10 -1.32
CA GLY A 237 2.72 26.39 -1.54
C GLY A 237 2.25 27.51 -0.59
N ASP A 238 1.10 27.34 0.06
CA ASP A 238 0.62 28.28 1.06
C ASP A 238 1.38 28.03 2.38
N PRO A 239 1.81 29.08 3.09
CA PRO A 239 2.51 28.90 4.36
C PRO A 239 1.57 28.28 5.40
N VAL A 240 1.94 27.07 5.85
CA VAL A 240 1.26 26.32 6.90
C VAL A 240 2.11 26.37 8.17
N HIS A 241 1.53 26.84 9.26
CA HIS A 241 2.13 26.71 10.59
C HIS A 241 1.66 25.41 11.25
N PRO A 242 2.57 24.52 11.67
CA PRO A 242 2.14 23.35 12.43
C PRO A 242 1.62 23.81 13.79
N SER A 243 0.41 23.38 14.14
CA SER A 243 -0.17 23.69 15.44
C SER A 243 0.66 23.01 16.53
N GLY A 244 1.31 23.80 17.39
CA GLY A 244 1.69 23.33 18.71
C GLY A 244 0.42 22.82 19.40
N GLY A 245 0.48 21.64 20.03
CA GLY A 245 -0.70 21.01 20.62
C GLY A 245 -1.50 21.97 21.51
N GLY A 246 -2.79 22.10 21.20
CA GLY A 246 -3.77 22.88 21.96
C GLY A 246 -3.95 24.30 21.43
N ASP A 247 -5.02 24.52 20.66
CA ASP A 247 -6.02 25.56 20.90
C ASP A 247 -7.11 25.48 19.81
N GLY A 248 -8.36 25.26 20.26
CA GLY A 248 -9.54 25.02 19.42
C GLY A 248 -10.04 26.26 18.68
N GLY A 249 -9.23 26.79 17.75
CA GLY A 249 -9.56 27.93 16.91
C GLY A 249 -9.11 27.76 15.46
N GLY A 250 -9.96 27.16 14.63
CA GLY A 250 -10.18 27.59 13.25
C GLY A 250 -9.20 27.22 12.12
N ASN A 251 -7.97 26.76 12.37
CA ASN A 251 -7.10 26.15 11.35
C ASN A 251 -6.26 25.03 12.01
N GLY A 252 -6.94 23.96 12.42
CA GLY A 252 -6.33 22.85 13.14
C GLY A 252 -5.56 21.94 12.19
N ASN A 253 -4.27 21.76 12.41
CA ASN A 253 -3.49 20.79 11.65
C ASN A 253 -2.77 19.80 12.57
N GLY A 254 -3.59 18.99 13.25
CA GLY A 254 -3.25 17.62 13.61
C GLY A 254 -3.67 16.68 12.47
N GLY A 255 -3.26 16.99 11.24
CA GLY A 255 -3.66 16.28 10.02
C GLY A 255 -3.41 14.77 10.10
N ASN A 256 -4.23 13.99 9.38
CA ASN A 256 -4.09 12.53 9.34
C ASN A 256 -2.68 12.13 8.90
N LEU A 257 -2.12 11.05 9.45
CA LEU A 257 -0.79 10.58 9.03
C LEU A 257 -0.76 10.24 7.54
N ALA A 258 0.29 10.66 6.84
CA ALA A 258 0.53 10.30 5.46
C ALA A 258 1.20 8.91 5.42
N TYR A 259 0.40 7.86 5.27
CA TYR A 259 0.92 6.51 5.04
C TYR A 259 1.19 6.28 3.56
N ARG A 260 2.21 5.48 3.25
CA ARG A 260 2.52 5.09 1.86
C ARG A 260 1.35 4.32 1.25
N PRO A 261 1.10 4.43 -0.07
CA PRO A 261 -0.04 3.76 -0.71
C PRO A 261 -0.10 2.25 -0.47
N GLY A 262 1.05 1.55 -0.50
CA GLY A 262 1.10 0.09 -0.25
C GLY A 262 0.57 -0.36 1.12
N VAL A 263 0.58 0.51 2.14
CA VAL A 263 0.19 0.18 3.52
C VAL A 263 -1.25 -0.35 3.59
N ALA A 264 -2.19 0.27 2.86
CA ALA A 264 -3.58 -0.14 2.89
C ALA A 264 -3.74 -1.59 2.41
N GLY A 265 -3.09 -1.95 1.31
CA GLY A 265 -3.11 -3.32 0.79
C GLY A 265 -2.48 -4.32 1.77
N TYR A 266 -1.31 -3.99 2.34
CA TYR A 266 -0.63 -4.88 3.28
C TYR A 266 -1.44 -5.12 4.56
N ALA A 267 -2.14 -4.09 5.05
CA ALA A 267 -2.96 -4.20 6.24
C ALA A 267 -4.29 -4.94 5.98
N MET A 268 -4.85 -4.86 4.77
CA MET A 268 -6.16 -5.46 4.47
C MET A 268 -6.09 -6.88 3.89
N THR A 269 -5.05 -7.23 3.12
CA THR A 269 -4.96 -8.56 2.48
C THR A 269 -5.07 -9.76 3.42
N PRO A 270 -4.47 -9.77 4.64
CA PRO A 270 -4.69 -10.89 5.56
C PRO A 270 -6.17 -11.13 5.90
N LEU A 271 -6.98 -10.06 5.92
CA LEU A 271 -8.42 -10.11 6.17
C LEU A 271 -9.16 -10.72 4.98
N LEU A 272 -8.80 -10.32 3.77
CA LEU A 272 -9.41 -10.82 2.52
C LEU A 272 -9.05 -12.30 2.29
N ASN A 273 -7.79 -12.70 2.54
CA ASN A 273 -7.36 -14.10 2.44
C ASN A 273 -8.08 -14.99 3.46
N ALA A 274 -8.37 -14.47 4.66
CA ALA A 274 -9.19 -15.16 5.65
C ALA A 274 -10.66 -15.29 5.17
N ASP A 275 -11.24 -14.24 4.60
CA ASP A 275 -12.61 -14.29 4.06
C ASP A 275 -12.72 -15.32 2.92
N TYR A 276 -11.76 -15.34 1.99
CA TYR A 276 -11.66 -16.37 0.94
C TYR A 276 -11.66 -17.80 1.53
N GLY A 277 -10.88 -18.03 2.59
CA GLY A 277 -10.78 -19.34 3.24
C GLY A 277 -12.12 -19.80 3.82
N PHE A 278 -12.86 -18.89 4.48
CA PHE A 278 -14.21 -19.19 4.95
C PHE A 278 -15.22 -19.41 3.82
N SER A 279 -15.19 -18.60 2.76
CA SER A 279 -16.10 -18.74 1.62
C SER A 279 -15.90 -20.07 0.86
N THR A 280 -14.66 -20.55 0.78
CA THR A 280 -14.34 -21.83 0.11
C THR A 280 -14.62 -23.06 0.96
N LEU A 281 -14.63 -22.95 2.30
CA LEU A 281 -15.19 -23.98 3.19
C LEU A 281 -16.68 -24.19 2.91
N GLY A 282 -17.45 -23.10 2.78
CA GLY A 282 -18.88 -23.12 2.42
C GLY A 282 -19.79 -23.83 3.44
N LYS A 283 -21.09 -23.88 3.13
CA LYS A 283 -22.10 -24.65 3.87
C LYS A 283 -22.28 -26.04 3.25
N LEU A 284 -22.83 -27.01 3.99
CA LEU A 284 -23.10 -28.36 3.50
C LEU A 284 -23.88 -28.35 2.18
N HIS A 285 -25.07 -27.74 2.17
CA HIS A 285 -25.96 -27.67 1.00
C HIS A 285 -25.35 -26.90 -0.18
N GLU A 286 -24.34 -26.06 0.07
CA GLU A 286 -23.63 -25.31 -0.96
C GLU A 286 -22.52 -26.11 -1.64
N ARG A 287 -22.01 -27.17 -1.00
CA ARG A 287 -20.97 -28.06 -1.54
C ARG A 287 -21.54 -29.29 -2.22
N VAL A 288 -22.50 -29.94 -1.57
CA VAL A 288 -22.96 -31.27 -1.98
C VAL A 288 -24.42 -31.35 -2.39
N GLY A 289 -25.14 -30.23 -2.31
CA GLY A 289 -26.56 -30.17 -2.64
C GLY A 289 -27.45 -30.88 -1.61
N ASP A 290 -28.58 -31.44 -2.04
CA ASP A 290 -29.61 -32.02 -1.16
C ASP A 290 -29.54 -33.56 -1.11
N ILE A 291 -28.39 -34.08 -0.65
CA ILE A 291 -28.11 -35.54 -0.59
C ILE A 291 -29.24 -36.30 0.12
N TYR A 292 -29.73 -35.77 1.24
CA TYR A 292 -30.74 -36.48 2.06
C TYR A 292 -32.05 -36.74 1.28
N ASN A 293 -32.50 -35.78 0.45
CA ASN A 293 -33.67 -35.99 -0.39
C ASN A 293 -33.35 -36.86 -1.62
N LEU A 294 -32.16 -36.74 -2.20
CA LEU A 294 -31.72 -37.58 -3.31
C LEU A 294 -31.69 -39.07 -2.92
N GLU A 295 -31.14 -39.41 -1.75
CA GLU A 295 -31.07 -40.79 -1.25
C GLU A 295 -32.46 -41.41 -1.04
N LYS A 296 -33.47 -40.60 -0.68
CA LYS A 296 -34.86 -41.07 -0.56
C LYS A 296 -35.50 -41.36 -1.91
N GLN A 297 -35.14 -40.61 -2.94
CA GLN A 297 -35.70 -40.76 -4.29
C GLN A 297 -34.98 -41.86 -5.10
N ALA A 298 -33.68 -42.03 -4.90
CA ALA A 298 -32.84 -42.99 -5.63
C ALA A 298 -31.99 -43.84 -4.65
N PRO A 299 -32.62 -44.78 -3.92
CA PRO A 299 -31.91 -45.64 -2.99
C PRO A 299 -30.92 -46.55 -3.73
N GLY A 300 -29.66 -46.58 -3.27
CA GLY A 300 -28.61 -47.47 -3.80
C GLY A 300 -27.36 -46.77 -4.34
N ASN A 301 -27.41 -45.45 -4.60
CA ASN A 301 -26.21 -44.70 -4.96
C ASN A 301 -25.26 -44.61 -3.75
N ARG A 302 -24.00 -45.03 -3.94
CA ARG A 302 -22.99 -45.12 -2.88
C ARG A 302 -21.81 -44.18 -3.08
N ASP A 303 -21.61 -43.69 -4.28
CA ASP A 303 -20.50 -42.79 -4.60
C ASP A 303 -21.01 -41.58 -5.38
N GLY A 304 -20.28 -40.47 -5.28
CA GLY A 304 -20.58 -39.28 -6.06
C GLY A 304 -19.35 -38.47 -6.42
N VAL A 305 -19.50 -37.64 -7.45
CA VAL A 305 -18.58 -36.55 -7.76
C VAL A 305 -19.37 -35.27 -7.89
N TRP A 306 -18.76 -34.16 -7.53
CA TRP A 306 -19.36 -32.85 -7.66
C TRP A 306 -18.33 -31.80 -8.03
N GLY A 307 -18.81 -30.72 -8.63
CA GLY A 307 -18.04 -29.53 -8.90
C GLY A 307 -18.90 -28.29 -8.70
N ARG A 308 -18.32 -27.24 -8.14
CA ARG A 308 -18.97 -25.93 -8.00
C ARG A 308 -18.04 -24.81 -8.41
N ILE A 309 -18.64 -23.75 -8.93
CA ILE A 309 -18.00 -22.46 -9.15
C ILE A 309 -18.71 -21.41 -8.32
N GLY A 310 -17.96 -20.44 -7.84
CA GLY A 310 -18.49 -19.34 -7.06
C GLY A 310 -17.76 -18.04 -7.34
N GLY A 311 -18.47 -16.94 -7.16
CA GLY A 311 -17.94 -15.60 -7.21
C GLY A 311 -18.47 -14.76 -6.06
N GLN A 312 -17.63 -13.89 -5.53
CA GLN A 312 -17.98 -12.96 -4.46
C GLN A 312 -17.50 -11.56 -4.82
N SER A 313 -18.31 -10.56 -4.53
CA SER A 313 -17.84 -9.18 -4.41
C SER A 313 -17.91 -8.75 -2.96
N LEU A 314 -16.86 -8.10 -2.47
CA LEU A 314 -16.80 -7.54 -1.14
C LEU A 314 -16.37 -6.08 -1.22
N ASP A 315 -17.18 -5.21 -0.63
CA ASP A 315 -16.90 -3.79 -0.47
C ASP A 315 -16.90 -3.51 1.04
N ALA A 316 -15.76 -3.11 1.58
CA ALA A 316 -15.57 -3.03 3.03
C ALA A 316 -14.56 -1.97 3.47
N ASN A 317 -14.82 -1.40 4.64
CA ASN A 317 -13.92 -0.47 5.32
C ASN A 317 -13.21 -1.15 6.51
N ALA A 318 -12.03 -0.63 6.83
CA ALA A 318 -11.26 -0.94 8.03
C ALA A 318 -10.65 0.37 8.58
N GLY A 319 -11.44 1.11 9.37
CA GLY A 319 -11.06 2.45 9.82
C GLY A 319 -10.89 3.42 8.63
N ARG A 320 -9.66 3.91 8.40
CA ARG A 320 -9.35 4.82 7.28
C ARG A 320 -9.17 4.13 5.93
N PHE A 321 -8.95 2.81 5.92
CA PHE A 321 -8.73 2.04 4.70
C PHE A 321 -10.03 1.42 4.18
N ALA A 322 -10.10 1.21 2.87
CA ALA A 322 -11.22 0.53 2.21
C ALA A 322 -10.72 -0.42 1.12
N ALA A 323 -11.50 -1.46 0.82
CA ALA A 323 -11.24 -2.42 -0.23
C ALA A 323 -12.51 -2.73 -1.05
N ASP A 324 -12.37 -2.79 -2.38
CA ASP A 324 -13.32 -3.46 -3.29
C ASP A 324 -12.62 -4.69 -3.85
N GLU A 325 -13.11 -5.87 -3.47
CA GLU A 325 -12.60 -7.18 -3.87
C GLU A 325 -13.60 -7.91 -4.78
N ARG A 326 -13.06 -8.60 -5.79
CA ARG A 326 -13.77 -9.57 -6.62
C ARG A 326 -13.04 -10.90 -6.58
N THR A 327 -13.73 -11.93 -6.13
CA THR A 327 -13.21 -13.29 -5.96
C THR A 327 -13.93 -14.23 -6.91
N PHE A 328 -13.18 -15.18 -7.49
CA PHE A 328 -13.70 -16.34 -8.20
C PHE A 328 -13.03 -17.61 -7.67
N PHE A 329 -13.77 -18.70 -7.57
CA PHE A 329 -13.20 -20.01 -7.29
C PHE A 329 -13.92 -21.12 -8.05
N ALA A 330 -13.18 -22.20 -8.29
CA ALA A 330 -13.71 -23.49 -8.70
C ALA A 330 -13.27 -24.54 -7.69
N GLN A 331 -14.19 -25.42 -7.29
CA GLN A 331 -13.95 -26.49 -6.33
C GLN A 331 -14.56 -27.79 -6.84
N PHE A 332 -13.83 -28.88 -6.68
CA PHE A 332 -14.21 -30.21 -7.13
C PHE A 332 -14.11 -31.17 -5.95
N GLY A 333 -14.99 -32.16 -5.90
CA GLY A 333 -14.97 -33.15 -4.84
C GLY A 333 -15.40 -34.54 -5.29
N LYS A 334 -14.91 -35.53 -4.56
CA LYS A 334 -15.38 -36.91 -4.61
C LYS A 334 -15.95 -37.27 -3.25
N ASP A 335 -17.08 -37.95 -3.29
CA ASP A 335 -17.93 -38.27 -2.16
C ASP A 335 -18.14 -39.80 -2.09
N TRP A 336 -18.14 -40.33 -0.87
CA TRP A 336 -18.36 -41.74 -0.57
C TRP A 336 -19.39 -41.88 0.55
N THR A 337 -20.41 -42.69 0.31
CA THR A 337 -21.35 -43.15 1.34
C THR A 337 -20.69 -44.27 2.13
N LEU A 338 -20.28 -43.97 3.36
CA LEU A 338 -19.62 -44.92 4.27
C LEU A 338 -20.61 -45.87 4.93
N ASP A 339 -21.80 -45.38 5.25
CA ASP A 339 -22.87 -46.15 5.88
C ASP A 339 -24.25 -45.57 5.52
N GLN A 340 -25.25 -46.44 5.43
CA GLN A 340 -26.64 -46.05 5.21
C GLN A 340 -27.56 -47.04 5.92
N ALA A 341 -28.29 -46.56 6.92
CA ALA A 341 -29.12 -47.41 7.74
C ALA A 341 -30.47 -47.68 7.06
N PRO A 342 -31.02 -48.92 7.10
CA PRO A 342 -32.33 -49.24 6.53
C PRO A 342 -33.48 -48.41 7.10
N ALA A 343 -33.36 -47.97 8.36
CA ALA A 343 -34.33 -47.13 9.06
C ALA A 343 -34.18 -45.62 8.78
N GLY A 344 -33.28 -45.24 7.87
CA GLY A 344 -32.93 -43.85 7.55
C GLY A 344 -31.67 -43.37 8.26
N GLY A 345 -31.01 -42.37 7.66
CA GLY A 345 -29.71 -41.86 8.09
C GLY A 345 -28.56 -42.43 7.26
N SER A 346 -27.53 -41.62 7.06
CA SER A 346 -26.37 -41.93 6.23
C SER A 346 -25.12 -41.20 6.72
N THR A 347 -23.95 -41.77 6.43
CA THR A 347 -22.66 -41.15 6.72
C THR A 347 -21.86 -41.05 5.44
N HIS A 348 -21.31 -39.88 5.17
CA HIS A 348 -20.55 -39.53 3.99
C HIS A 348 -19.18 -39.03 4.36
N ALA A 349 -18.20 -39.29 3.49
CA ALA A 349 -16.90 -38.63 3.54
C ALA A 349 -16.50 -38.21 2.12
N GLY A 350 -15.65 -37.21 2.02
CA GLY A 350 -15.16 -36.77 0.73
C GLY A 350 -13.85 -36.01 0.79
N VAL A 351 -13.24 -35.87 -0.37
CA VAL A 351 -12.04 -35.06 -0.59
C VAL A 351 -12.36 -33.93 -1.55
N THR A 352 -11.69 -32.79 -1.39
CA THR A 352 -11.86 -31.61 -2.23
C THR A 352 -10.55 -31.06 -2.73
N ALA A 353 -10.59 -30.47 -3.92
CA ALA A 353 -9.53 -29.63 -4.46
C ALA A 353 -10.16 -28.34 -4.98
N SER A 354 -9.51 -27.19 -4.73
CA SER A 354 -9.99 -25.90 -5.22
C SER A 354 -8.87 -25.03 -5.77
N ILE A 355 -9.26 -24.18 -6.72
CA ILE A 355 -8.45 -23.09 -7.25
C ILE A 355 -9.26 -21.80 -7.14
N GLY A 356 -8.60 -20.70 -6.82
CA GLY A 356 -9.26 -19.39 -6.76
C GLY A 356 -8.34 -18.24 -7.11
N ILE A 357 -8.97 -17.16 -7.53
CA ILE A 357 -8.33 -15.89 -7.84
C ILE A 357 -9.16 -14.79 -7.20
N ALA A 358 -8.52 -13.81 -6.58
CA ALA A 358 -9.17 -12.59 -6.14
C ALA A 358 -8.38 -11.36 -6.57
N ASN A 359 -9.08 -10.31 -6.95
CA ASN A 359 -8.50 -9.00 -7.22
C ASN A 359 -9.13 -8.00 -6.27
N ALA A 360 -8.32 -7.25 -5.54
CA ALA A 360 -8.81 -6.17 -4.70
C ALA A 360 -8.10 -4.85 -5.01
N SER A 361 -8.86 -3.76 -5.01
CA SER A 361 -8.36 -2.39 -5.06
C SER A 361 -8.51 -1.74 -3.68
N PHE A 362 -7.54 -0.90 -3.30
CA PHE A 362 -7.47 -0.31 -1.97
C PHE A 362 -7.57 1.20 -2.02
N SER A 363 -8.21 1.78 -1.01
CA SER A 363 -8.25 3.22 -0.80
C SER A 363 -7.85 3.60 0.63
N ASP A 364 -7.25 4.79 0.77
CA ASP A 364 -7.04 5.46 2.04
C ASP A 364 -7.85 6.76 2.05
N MET A 365 -8.98 6.74 2.76
CA MET A 365 -9.94 7.85 2.79
C MET A 365 -9.36 9.11 3.43
N ALA A 366 -8.34 8.98 4.27
CA ALA A 366 -7.71 10.14 4.90
C ALA A 366 -6.85 10.97 3.93
N ARG A 367 -6.55 10.45 2.73
CA ARG A 367 -5.96 11.20 1.61
C ARG A 367 -6.96 12.11 0.91
N ALA A 368 -8.26 11.97 1.20
CA ALA A 368 -9.28 12.81 0.57
C ALA A 368 -9.07 14.28 0.93
N GLY A 369 -9.14 15.15 -0.08
CA GLY A 369 -8.97 16.59 0.08
C GLY A 369 -7.51 17.06 0.19
N THR A 370 -6.53 16.17 0.23
CA THR A 370 -5.11 16.56 0.19
C THR A 370 -4.67 16.81 -1.27
N PRO A 371 -4.20 18.02 -1.64
CA PRO A 371 -3.87 18.34 -3.03
C PRO A 371 -2.85 17.38 -3.64
N GLY A 372 -3.08 16.99 -4.90
CA GLY A 372 -2.17 16.12 -5.66
C GLY A 372 -2.16 14.64 -5.24
N LEU A 373 -3.06 14.20 -4.34
CA LEU A 373 -3.20 12.79 -3.97
C LEU A 373 -4.52 12.19 -4.42
N SER A 374 -4.45 10.94 -4.88
CA SER A 374 -5.61 10.07 -5.03
C SER A 374 -5.90 9.34 -3.72
N THR A 375 -7.19 9.09 -3.44
CA THR A 375 -7.59 8.16 -2.38
C THR A 375 -7.31 6.71 -2.76
N SER A 376 -7.21 6.38 -4.05
CA SER A 376 -6.79 5.07 -4.52
C SER A 376 -5.31 4.86 -4.24
N THR A 377 -4.98 3.73 -3.62
CA THR A 377 -3.64 3.47 -3.07
C THR A 377 -2.94 2.27 -3.70
N GLY A 378 -3.64 1.46 -4.46
CA GLY A 378 -3.07 0.30 -5.14
C GLY A 378 -4.04 -0.88 -5.21
N SER A 379 -3.50 -2.04 -5.54
CA SER A 379 -4.25 -3.28 -5.68
C SER A 379 -3.43 -4.50 -5.25
N VAL A 380 -4.14 -5.62 -5.09
CA VAL A 380 -3.55 -6.96 -4.95
C VAL A 380 -4.26 -7.94 -5.88
N GLU A 381 -3.48 -8.81 -6.50
CA GLU A 381 -3.95 -10.04 -7.13
C GLU A 381 -3.56 -11.23 -6.23
N MET A 382 -4.55 -12.02 -5.83
CA MET A 382 -4.37 -13.20 -4.99
C MET A 382 -4.69 -14.45 -5.80
N HIS A 383 -3.82 -15.44 -5.72
CA HIS A 383 -4.06 -16.80 -6.20
C HIS A 383 -4.10 -17.76 -5.01
N ALA A 384 -5.05 -18.68 -5.01
CA ALA A 384 -5.21 -19.67 -3.98
C ALA A 384 -5.41 -21.07 -4.56
N GLN A 385 -4.81 -22.06 -3.89
CA GLN A 385 -4.92 -23.48 -4.21
C GLN A 385 -5.17 -24.23 -2.92
N SER A 386 -6.24 -25.01 -2.85
CA SER A 386 -6.59 -25.73 -1.62
C SER A 386 -6.82 -27.20 -1.86
N ILE A 387 -6.50 -27.99 -0.85
CA ILE A 387 -6.88 -29.40 -0.74
C ILE A 387 -7.57 -29.57 0.61
N GLY A 388 -8.66 -30.32 0.62
CA GLY A 388 -9.45 -30.53 1.82
C GLY A 388 -10.17 -31.86 1.83
N GLY A 389 -10.94 -32.05 2.89
CA GLY A 389 -11.83 -33.18 3.05
C GLY A 389 -12.97 -32.84 3.99
N TYR A 390 -14.00 -33.67 3.95
CA TYR A 390 -15.17 -33.49 4.78
C TYR A 390 -15.75 -34.83 5.24
N TRP A 391 -16.52 -34.76 6.31
CA TRP A 391 -17.28 -35.86 6.86
C TRP A 391 -18.66 -35.33 7.25
N THR A 392 -19.71 -35.99 6.79
CA THR A 392 -21.10 -35.57 7.01
C THR A 392 -21.92 -36.75 7.51
N ARG A 393 -22.72 -36.56 8.55
CA ARG A 393 -23.64 -37.58 9.07
C ARG A 393 -25.06 -37.04 9.13
N TYR A 394 -25.97 -37.73 8.45
CA TYR A 394 -27.40 -37.55 8.55
C TYR A 394 -28.00 -38.58 9.52
N LEU A 395 -28.87 -38.12 10.43
CA LEU A 395 -29.70 -38.98 11.27
C LEU A 395 -31.01 -39.30 10.56
N ALA A 396 -31.75 -40.29 11.06
CA ALA A 396 -33.02 -40.71 10.47
C ALA A 396 -34.06 -39.57 10.39
N ASP A 397 -34.05 -38.65 11.36
CA ASP A 397 -34.93 -37.48 11.42
C ASP A 397 -34.50 -36.31 10.52
N GLY A 398 -33.43 -36.47 9.73
CA GLY A 398 -32.89 -35.45 8.84
C GLY A 398 -31.91 -34.47 9.51
N THR A 399 -31.69 -34.57 10.82
CA THR A 399 -30.61 -33.82 11.48
C THR A 399 -29.28 -34.18 10.85
N TYR A 400 -28.43 -33.19 10.56
CA TYR A 400 -27.10 -33.43 10.04
C TYR A 400 -26.00 -32.80 10.87
N PHE A 401 -24.83 -33.41 10.83
CA PHE A 401 -23.57 -32.87 11.31
C PHE A 401 -22.57 -32.90 10.16
N ASP A 402 -21.89 -31.80 9.92
CA ASP A 402 -20.93 -31.66 8.85
C ASP A 402 -19.62 -31.10 9.39
N SER A 403 -18.50 -31.72 9.01
CA SER A 403 -17.15 -31.31 9.40
C SER A 403 -16.29 -31.19 8.16
N VAL A 404 -15.61 -30.06 8.01
CA VAL A 404 -14.76 -29.78 6.85
C VAL A 404 -13.42 -29.28 7.33
N GLY A 405 -12.36 -29.73 6.67
CA GLY A 405 -11.01 -29.19 6.84
C GLY A 405 -10.36 -28.93 5.50
N GLN A 406 -9.60 -27.84 5.39
CA GLN A 406 -8.81 -27.56 4.21
C GLN A 406 -7.48 -26.89 4.55
N VAL A 407 -6.50 -27.12 3.69
CA VAL A 407 -5.23 -26.39 3.67
C VAL A 407 -5.16 -25.61 2.35
N THR A 408 -4.84 -24.33 2.43
CA THR A 408 -4.77 -23.42 1.28
C THR A 408 -3.40 -22.81 1.19
N HIS A 409 -2.77 -22.85 0.01
CA HIS A 409 -1.60 -22.05 -0.33
C HIS A 409 -2.07 -20.74 -0.98
N TYR A 410 -1.49 -19.61 -0.56
CA TYR A 410 -1.81 -18.27 -1.05
C TYR A 410 -0.57 -17.64 -1.70
N GLY A 411 -0.76 -17.00 -2.86
CA GLY A 411 0.21 -16.10 -3.46
C GLY A 411 -0.44 -14.75 -3.73
N ASN A 412 0.08 -13.69 -3.12
CA ASN A 412 -0.38 -12.31 -3.26
C ASN A 412 0.65 -11.50 -4.06
N ARG A 413 0.18 -10.71 -5.02
CA ARG A 413 0.99 -9.77 -5.81
C ARG A 413 0.41 -8.37 -5.64
N TYR A 414 1.18 -7.49 -5.03
CA TYR A 414 0.81 -6.11 -4.74
C TYR A 414 1.35 -5.16 -5.80
N ARG A 415 0.55 -4.14 -6.12
CA ARG A 415 0.97 -2.98 -6.90
C ARG A 415 0.46 -1.72 -6.21
N ASP A 416 1.36 -0.84 -5.79
CA ASP A 416 0.97 0.42 -5.14
C ASP A 416 0.69 1.55 -6.15
N GLY A 417 0.09 2.64 -5.67
CA GLY A 417 -0.26 3.81 -6.49
C GLY A 417 0.95 4.58 -7.08
N TYR A 418 2.18 4.27 -6.67
CA TYR A 418 3.41 4.85 -7.22
C TYR A 418 4.18 3.89 -8.13
N GLY A 419 3.65 2.68 -8.36
CA GLY A 419 4.22 1.69 -9.26
C GLY A 419 5.20 0.70 -8.59
N ASN A 420 5.26 0.67 -7.26
CA ASN A 420 6.03 -0.37 -6.56
C ASN A 420 5.29 -1.70 -6.58
N ASP A 421 6.01 -2.76 -6.93
CA ASP A 421 5.52 -4.13 -6.93
C ASP A 421 6.13 -4.93 -5.77
N ALA A 422 5.31 -5.75 -5.12
CA ALA A 422 5.76 -6.67 -4.08
C ALA A 422 5.01 -7.99 -4.16
N SER A 423 5.58 -9.08 -3.64
CA SER A 423 4.92 -10.38 -3.60
C SER A 423 5.04 -11.04 -2.23
N GLN A 424 4.02 -11.82 -1.89
CA GLN A 424 3.95 -12.52 -0.61
C GLN A 424 3.32 -13.89 -0.82
N ASN A 425 3.95 -14.92 -0.25
CA ASN A 425 3.37 -16.27 -0.20
C ASN A 425 2.94 -16.60 1.23
N GLY A 426 2.04 -17.56 1.38
CA GLY A 426 1.61 -18.03 2.68
C GLY A 426 0.72 -19.26 2.61
N PHE A 427 0.28 -19.72 3.77
CA PHE A 427 -0.69 -20.81 3.86
C PHE A 427 -1.76 -20.53 4.92
N GLY A 428 -2.91 -21.16 4.75
CA GLY A 428 -3.99 -21.19 5.73
C GLY A 428 -4.43 -22.62 6.02
N ILE A 429 -4.86 -22.86 7.24
CA ILE A 429 -5.53 -24.10 7.67
C ILE A 429 -6.88 -23.68 8.22
N ALA A 430 -7.95 -24.22 7.67
CA ALA A 430 -9.31 -23.88 8.06
C ALA A 430 -10.12 -25.13 8.42
N LEU A 431 -10.96 -25.00 9.44
CA LEU A 431 -11.83 -26.05 9.97
C LEU A 431 -13.24 -25.48 10.13
N SER A 432 -14.26 -26.27 9.80
CA SER A 432 -15.67 -25.92 9.97
C SER A 432 -16.43 -27.07 10.60
N GLN A 433 -17.36 -26.74 11.49
CA GLN A 433 -18.40 -27.64 11.96
C GLN A 433 -19.77 -26.99 11.75
N GLU A 434 -20.67 -27.67 11.06
CA GLU A 434 -22.05 -27.24 10.82
C GLU A 434 -23.04 -28.29 11.36
N VAL A 435 -24.16 -27.81 11.90
CA VAL A 435 -25.29 -28.64 12.32
C VAL A 435 -26.58 -27.99 11.83
N GLY A 436 -27.53 -28.81 11.37
CA GLY A 436 -28.86 -28.34 11.02
C GLY A 436 -29.91 -29.43 11.16
N LYS A 437 -31.17 -29.01 11.32
CA LYS A 437 -32.30 -29.94 11.48
C LYS A 437 -33.54 -29.45 10.77
N PRO A 438 -34.08 -30.17 9.77
CA PRO A 438 -35.31 -29.79 9.11
C PRO A 438 -36.54 -30.12 9.95
N PHE A 439 -37.52 -29.22 9.92
CA PHE A 439 -38.84 -29.34 10.54
C PHE A 439 -39.90 -29.03 9.49
N GLY A 440 -40.84 -29.94 9.27
CA GLY A 440 -42.01 -29.66 8.43
C GLY A 440 -42.95 -28.66 9.14
N ILE A 441 -43.50 -27.70 8.40
CA ILE A 441 -44.56 -26.82 8.90
C ILE A 441 -45.90 -27.51 8.68
N GLY A 442 -46.58 -27.87 9.78
CA GLY A 442 -47.81 -28.67 9.77
C GLY A 442 -48.84 -28.24 8.74
N GLY A 443 -49.27 -29.18 7.90
CA GLY A 443 -50.29 -28.97 6.85
C GLY A 443 -49.82 -28.24 5.59
N THR A 444 -48.54 -27.88 5.49
CA THR A 444 -47.97 -27.18 4.32
C THR A 444 -46.86 -28.02 3.66
N PRO A 445 -46.56 -27.79 2.37
CA PRO A 445 -45.41 -28.43 1.70
C PRO A 445 -44.08 -27.75 2.03
N ILE A 446 -43.99 -26.94 3.10
CA ILE A 446 -42.82 -26.13 3.44
C ILE A 446 -42.11 -26.73 4.65
N ALA A 447 -40.78 -26.72 4.61
CA ALA A 447 -39.92 -27.07 5.73
C ALA A 447 -39.01 -25.91 6.12
N VAL A 448 -38.63 -25.88 7.40
CA VAL A 448 -37.68 -24.93 7.97
C VAL A 448 -36.55 -25.70 8.62
N GLU A 449 -35.32 -25.30 8.35
CA GLU A 449 -34.12 -25.91 8.89
C GLU A 449 -33.28 -24.83 9.57
N PRO A 450 -33.35 -24.72 10.91
CA PRO A 450 -32.37 -23.97 11.68
C PRO A 450 -30.97 -24.59 11.48
N GLN A 451 -29.98 -23.73 11.35
CA GLN A 451 -28.60 -24.08 11.06
C GLN A 451 -27.65 -23.27 11.93
N ALA A 452 -26.57 -23.90 12.40
CA ALA A 452 -25.49 -23.24 13.10
C ALA A 452 -24.15 -23.77 12.58
N GLN A 453 -23.16 -22.89 12.46
CA GLN A 453 -21.84 -23.22 11.97
C GLN A 453 -20.77 -22.46 12.73
N LEU A 454 -19.67 -23.13 13.06
CA LEU A 454 -18.47 -22.53 13.63
C LEU A 454 -17.28 -22.84 12.74
N MET A 455 -16.55 -21.80 12.34
CA MET A 455 -15.39 -21.90 11.47
C MET A 455 -14.17 -21.27 12.13
N TYR A 456 -13.06 -22.00 12.12
CA TYR A 456 -11.77 -21.52 12.60
C TYR A 456 -10.76 -21.52 11.46
N GLN A 457 -9.92 -20.49 11.39
CA GLN A 457 -8.84 -20.44 10.42
C GLN A 457 -7.56 -19.89 11.04
N TYR A 458 -6.47 -20.63 10.88
CA TYR A 458 -5.11 -20.16 11.08
C TYR A 458 -4.55 -19.72 9.72
N LEU A 459 -4.06 -18.49 9.62
CA LEU A 459 -3.46 -17.94 8.41
C LEU A 459 -2.04 -17.45 8.72
N LYS A 460 -1.04 -17.94 7.99
CA LYS A 460 0.34 -17.48 8.08
C LYS A 460 0.82 -17.02 6.71
N LEU A 461 0.94 -15.71 6.53
CA LEU A 461 1.59 -15.12 5.37
C LEU A 461 3.03 -14.76 5.73
N ASN A 462 3.97 -14.99 4.82
CA ASN A 462 5.40 -14.71 5.02
C ASN A 462 5.67 -13.21 5.06
N GLY A 463 6.72 -12.79 5.78
CA GLY A 463 7.22 -11.42 5.64
C GLY A 463 7.84 -11.19 4.26
N PHE A 464 7.83 -9.95 3.79
CA PHE A 464 8.41 -9.55 2.51
C PHE A 464 9.01 -8.14 2.59
N ASN A 465 9.64 -7.67 1.51
CA ASN A 465 10.16 -6.30 1.39
C ASN A 465 9.60 -5.69 0.10
N ASP A 466 9.17 -4.43 0.15
CA ASP A 466 8.55 -3.68 -0.95
C ASP A 466 9.49 -2.68 -1.64
N ASN A 467 10.81 -2.86 -1.47
CA ASN A 467 11.90 -1.94 -1.86
C ASN A 467 12.00 -0.65 -1.03
N VAL A 468 11.09 -0.42 -0.08
CA VAL A 468 11.14 0.73 0.84
C VAL A 468 11.31 0.27 2.28
N SER A 469 10.61 -0.78 2.70
CA SER A 469 10.65 -1.32 4.06
C SER A 469 10.28 -2.81 4.11
N ALA A 470 10.64 -3.46 5.22
CA ALA A 470 10.14 -4.80 5.52
C ALA A 470 8.68 -4.77 5.98
N VAL A 471 7.90 -5.76 5.56
CA VAL A 471 6.52 -6.02 5.98
C VAL A 471 6.47 -7.37 6.68
N SER A 472 5.87 -7.43 7.86
CA SER A 472 5.81 -8.62 8.71
C SER A 472 4.54 -8.63 9.58
N GLY A 473 4.45 -9.54 10.57
CA GLY A 473 3.29 -9.62 11.48
C GLY A 473 2.03 -10.22 10.85
N THR A 474 2.09 -10.69 9.60
CA THR A 474 0.94 -11.13 8.80
C THR A 474 0.43 -12.55 9.14
N THR A 475 0.44 -12.90 10.43
CA THR A 475 -0.17 -14.13 10.97
C THR A 475 -1.48 -13.76 11.65
N SER A 476 -2.54 -14.50 11.36
CA SER A 476 -3.88 -14.24 11.88
C SER A 476 -4.56 -15.52 12.35
N ASN A 477 -5.35 -15.41 13.41
CA ASN A 477 -6.30 -16.44 13.84
C ASN A 477 -7.70 -15.83 13.73
N ALA A 478 -8.58 -16.50 12.99
CA ALA A 478 -9.95 -16.06 12.80
C ALA A 478 -10.91 -17.12 13.30
N LEU A 479 -11.99 -16.69 13.97
CA LEU A 479 -13.08 -17.54 14.42
C LEU A 479 -14.39 -16.88 14.00
N ARG A 480 -15.15 -17.55 13.15
CA ARG A 480 -16.41 -17.06 12.58
C ARG A 480 -17.54 -17.98 12.99
N GLY A 481 -18.57 -17.42 13.61
CA GLY A 481 -19.84 -18.10 13.85
C GLY A 481 -20.88 -17.70 12.83
N ARG A 482 -21.80 -18.62 12.56
CA ARG A 482 -23.02 -18.38 11.78
C ARG A 482 -24.18 -19.06 12.51
N VAL A 483 -25.29 -18.35 12.63
CA VAL A 483 -26.58 -18.92 13.00
C VAL A 483 -27.62 -18.42 12.01
N GLY A 484 -28.49 -19.31 11.54
CA GLY A 484 -29.52 -18.92 10.59
C GLY A 484 -30.57 -19.98 10.34
N VAL A 485 -31.42 -19.72 9.36
CA VAL A 485 -32.53 -20.60 8.97
C VAL A 485 -32.56 -20.76 7.47
N ARG A 486 -32.83 -21.98 7.00
CA ARG A 486 -33.17 -22.30 5.61
C ARG A 486 -34.64 -22.67 5.52
N ILE A 487 -35.41 -21.96 4.71
CA ILE A 487 -36.83 -22.25 4.44
C ILE A 487 -36.91 -22.79 3.02
N PHE A 488 -37.48 -23.98 2.84
CA PHE A 488 -37.48 -24.65 1.56
C PHE A 488 -38.76 -25.42 1.29
N ARG A 489 -39.06 -25.62 0.01
CA ARG A 489 -40.14 -26.50 -0.43
C ARG A 489 -39.50 -27.71 -1.12
N PRO A 490 -39.43 -28.88 -0.45
CA PRO A 490 -38.83 -30.06 -1.06
C PRO A 490 -39.69 -30.59 -2.20
N ASN A 491 -39.04 -31.17 -3.22
CA ASN A 491 -39.64 -32.01 -4.24
C ASN A 491 -40.80 -31.35 -5.02
N LEU A 492 -40.63 -30.10 -5.44
CA LEU A 492 -41.56 -29.44 -6.35
C LEU A 492 -41.47 -30.09 -7.74
N ASP A 493 -42.55 -30.76 -8.17
CA ASP A 493 -42.62 -31.40 -9.48
C ASP A 493 -42.50 -30.38 -10.63
N ALA A 494 -41.55 -30.60 -11.54
CA ALA A 494 -41.50 -29.85 -12.79
C ALA A 494 -42.45 -30.49 -13.81
N ASN A 495 -43.52 -29.78 -14.20
CA ASN A 495 -44.55 -30.22 -15.16
C ASN A 495 -44.05 -30.70 -16.55
N ALA A 496 -42.75 -30.60 -16.83
CA ALA A 496 -42.13 -30.92 -18.12
C ALA A 496 -41.30 -32.22 -18.11
N GLY A 497 -41.56 -33.17 -17.19
CA GLY A 497 -40.89 -34.48 -17.17
C GLY A 497 -39.40 -34.45 -16.75
N GLY A 498 -38.96 -33.36 -16.11
CA GLY A 498 -37.54 -33.02 -15.90
C GLY A 498 -36.95 -33.32 -14.52
N GLY A 499 -37.68 -33.93 -13.59
CA GLY A 499 -37.23 -34.15 -12.20
C GLY A 499 -37.86 -33.19 -11.18
N ALA A 500 -37.46 -33.30 -9.92
CA ALA A 500 -37.98 -32.49 -8.82
C ALA A 500 -37.04 -31.34 -8.43
N ALA A 501 -37.59 -30.20 -8.02
CA ALA A 501 -36.83 -29.02 -7.61
C ALA A 501 -37.13 -28.62 -6.16
N THR A 502 -36.11 -28.14 -5.45
CA THR A 502 -36.17 -27.65 -4.08
C THR A 502 -35.71 -26.19 -4.06
N PRO A 503 -36.61 -25.22 -4.29
CA PRO A 503 -36.31 -23.81 -4.04
C PRO A 503 -36.18 -23.55 -2.54
N TYR A 504 -35.27 -22.64 -2.18
CA TYR A 504 -35.03 -22.27 -0.79
C TYR A 504 -34.65 -20.81 -0.62
N PHE A 505 -34.92 -20.31 0.58
CA PHE A 505 -34.49 -19.02 1.10
C PHE A 505 -33.64 -19.25 2.35
N THR A 506 -32.59 -18.47 2.55
CA THR A 506 -31.78 -18.47 3.77
C THR A 506 -31.73 -17.10 4.40
N ALA A 507 -31.75 -17.06 5.73
CA ALA A 507 -31.46 -15.86 6.50
C ALA A 507 -30.47 -16.21 7.62
N ASP A 508 -29.32 -15.57 7.59
CA ASP A 508 -28.16 -15.88 8.43
C ASP A 508 -27.65 -14.62 9.14
N VAL A 509 -27.15 -14.79 10.36
CA VAL A 509 -26.33 -13.82 11.06
C VAL A 509 -24.96 -14.44 11.26
N LEU A 510 -23.92 -13.70 10.86
CA LEU A 510 -22.53 -14.10 11.00
C LEU A 510 -21.80 -13.14 11.94
N HIS A 511 -20.85 -13.68 12.68
CA HIS A 511 -20.02 -12.92 13.61
C HIS A 511 -18.58 -13.42 13.65
N ASP A 512 -17.63 -12.49 13.49
CA ASP A 512 -16.19 -12.72 13.69
C ASP A 512 -15.80 -12.42 15.14
N PHE A 513 -15.48 -13.46 15.91
CA PHE A 513 -15.20 -13.40 17.36
C PHE A 513 -13.78 -12.94 17.69
N LEU A 514 -12.82 -13.24 16.82
CA LEU A 514 -11.42 -12.89 17.02
C LEU A 514 -11.06 -11.63 16.25
N SER A 515 -10.20 -10.81 16.85
CA SER A 515 -9.54 -9.73 16.12
C SER A 515 -8.40 -10.35 15.32
N PRO A 516 -8.29 -10.04 14.02
CA PRO A 516 -7.13 -10.44 13.23
C PRO A 516 -5.82 -9.97 13.86
N GLY A 517 -4.71 -10.64 13.55
CA GLY A 517 -3.37 -10.19 13.93
C GLY A 517 -3.01 -8.81 13.34
N GLN A 518 -1.84 -8.28 13.69
CA GLN A 518 -1.38 -6.96 13.21
C GLN A 518 -0.39 -7.09 12.06
N THR A 519 -0.59 -6.37 10.97
CA THR A 519 0.46 -6.20 9.95
C THR A 519 1.45 -5.12 10.40
N VAL A 520 2.75 -5.39 10.34
CA VAL A 520 3.79 -4.42 10.69
C VAL A 520 4.52 -3.98 9.42
N VAL A 521 4.48 -2.69 9.10
CA VAL A 521 5.16 -2.09 7.93
C VAL A 521 6.27 -1.17 8.42
N GLY A 522 7.52 -1.50 8.13
CA GLY A 522 8.66 -0.68 8.54
C GLY A 522 8.76 -0.42 10.05
N GLY A 523 8.25 -1.35 10.87
CA GLY A 523 8.18 -1.21 12.33
C GLY A 523 6.88 -0.60 12.86
N THR A 524 6.02 -0.03 12.00
CA THR A 524 4.72 0.52 12.40
C THR A 524 3.62 -0.56 12.36
N PRO A 525 2.94 -0.87 13.47
CA PRO A 525 1.87 -1.88 13.49
C PRO A 525 0.52 -1.33 13.01
N PHE A 526 -0.23 -2.16 12.30
CA PHE A 526 -1.58 -1.90 11.80
C PHE A 526 -2.52 -3.02 12.25
N ALA A 527 -3.44 -2.68 13.16
CA ALA A 527 -4.46 -3.58 13.69
C ALA A 527 -5.81 -3.35 13.00
N THR A 528 -5.87 -3.67 11.71
CA THR A 528 -7.08 -3.50 10.89
C THR A 528 -8.11 -4.59 11.18
N HIS A 529 -9.39 -4.21 11.13
CA HIS A 529 -10.51 -5.15 11.22
C HIS A 529 -11.63 -4.73 10.27
N LEU A 530 -12.32 -5.71 9.69
CA LEU A 530 -13.57 -5.47 8.95
C LEU A 530 -14.76 -5.42 9.92
N GLY A 531 -15.92 -5.01 9.41
CA GLY A 531 -17.19 -5.15 10.12
C GLY A 531 -17.43 -6.59 10.58
N ARG A 532 -17.53 -6.80 11.90
CA ARG A 532 -17.50 -8.13 12.52
C ARG A 532 -18.83 -8.85 12.57
N THR A 533 -19.96 -8.14 12.51
CA THR A 533 -21.29 -8.74 12.52
C THR A 533 -22.02 -8.31 11.27
N TRP A 534 -22.60 -9.25 10.53
CA TRP A 534 -23.40 -8.98 9.35
C TRP A 534 -24.53 -9.99 9.22
N TYR A 535 -25.59 -9.60 8.52
CA TYR A 535 -26.59 -10.55 8.06
C TYR A 535 -26.28 -10.98 6.62
N GLU A 536 -26.71 -12.18 6.26
CA GLU A 536 -26.69 -12.71 4.90
C GLU A 536 -28.10 -13.25 4.56
N LEU A 537 -28.66 -12.79 3.44
CA LEU A 537 -29.93 -13.27 2.89
C LEU A 537 -29.65 -13.98 1.58
N GLY A 538 -30.18 -15.19 1.41
CA GLY A 538 -29.92 -16.03 0.24
C GLY A 538 -31.18 -16.54 -0.41
N LEU A 539 -31.12 -16.71 -1.73
CA LEU A 539 -32.11 -17.42 -2.53
C LEU A 539 -31.40 -18.47 -3.36
N GLY A 540 -31.97 -19.67 -3.45
CA GLY A 540 -31.39 -20.72 -4.25
C GLY A 540 -32.38 -21.80 -4.66
N VAL A 541 -31.90 -22.71 -5.50
CA VAL A 541 -32.64 -23.86 -5.98
C VAL A 541 -31.68 -25.03 -6.13
N THR A 542 -32.18 -26.22 -5.80
CA THR A 542 -31.55 -27.50 -6.11
C THR A 542 -32.51 -28.28 -7.01
N ALA A 543 -32.07 -28.82 -8.13
CA ALA A 543 -32.93 -29.54 -9.07
C ALA A 543 -32.27 -30.85 -9.52
N GLY A 544 -33.01 -31.95 -9.37
CA GLY A 544 -32.58 -33.26 -9.88
C GLY A 544 -32.87 -33.39 -11.38
N PHE A 545 -31.99 -34.09 -12.10
CA PHE A 545 -32.20 -34.49 -13.50
C PHE A 545 -31.78 -35.96 -13.71
N GLY A 546 -32.65 -36.72 -14.37
CA GLY A 546 -32.49 -38.17 -14.48
C GLY A 546 -32.51 -38.85 -13.10
N LYS A 547 -31.82 -40.00 -13.00
CA LYS A 547 -31.77 -40.80 -11.74
C LYS A 547 -30.57 -40.50 -10.84
N SER A 548 -29.61 -39.73 -11.34
CA SER A 548 -28.25 -39.69 -10.78
C SER A 548 -27.66 -38.28 -10.69
N GLY A 549 -28.33 -37.26 -11.20
CA GLY A 549 -27.75 -35.93 -11.34
C GLY A 549 -28.51 -34.84 -10.61
N GLU A 550 -27.78 -33.87 -10.06
CA GLU A 550 -28.33 -32.71 -9.36
C GLU A 550 -27.58 -31.42 -9.71
N LEU A 551 -28.32 -30.32 -9.93
CA LEU A 551 -27.80 -28.99 -10.20
C LEU A 551 -28.30 -28.08 -9.09
N TYR A 552 -27.41 -27.28 -8.53
CA TYR A 552 -27.79 -26.31 -7.51
C TYR A 552 -27.18 -24.94 -7.81
N ALA A 553 -27.92 -23.89 -7.48
CA ALA A 553 -27.47 -22.51 -7.61
C ALA A 553 -28.03 -21.64 -6.50
N ASN A 554 -27.27 -20.65 -6.05
CA ASN A 554 -27.76 -19.63 -5.13
C ASN A 554 -27.08 -18.27 -5.33
N VAL A 555 -27.76 -17.23 -4.85
CA VAL A 555 -27.26 -15.87 -4.73
C VAL A 555 -27.53 -15.39 -3.32
N LYS A 556 -26.54 -14.71 -2.73
CA LYS A 556 -26.58 -14.22 -1.35
C LYS A 556 -26.17 -12.76 -1.30
N TYR A 557 -26.91 -11.97 -0.53
CA TYR A 557 -26.60 -10.57 -0.22
C TYR A 557 -26.24 -10.45 1.26
N ALA A 558 -25.13 -9.78 1.55
CA ALA A 558 -24.64 -9.58 2.90
C ALA A 558 -24.44 -8.09 3.22
N ARG A 559 -24.75 -7.68 4.45
CA ARG A 559 -24.49 -6.32 4.93
C ARG A 559 -24.26 -6.26 6.44
N ASN A 560 -23.33 -5.39 6.87
CA ASN A 560 -22.98 -5.22 8.28
C ASN A 560 -24.19 -4.83 9.15
N ILE A 561 -24.20 -5.34 10.38
CA ILE A 561 -25.07 -4.94 11.47
C ILE A 561 -24.21 -4.12 12.43
N GLY A 562 -24.17 -2.81 12.23
CA GLY A 562 -23.30 -1.90 12.98
C GLY A 562 -21.82 -2.03 12.60
N GLY A 563 -20.97 -1.20 13.23
CA GLY A 563 -19.52 -1.16 12.98
C GLY A 563 -19.14 -0.67 11.58
N ASP A 564 -17.92 -1.00 11.16
CA ASP A 564 -17.36 -0.64 9.85
C ASP A 564 -18.24 -1.15 8.70
N TYR A 565 -18.29 -0.36 7.63
CA TYR A 565 -19.05 -0.70 6.42
C TYR A 565 -18.58 -2.04 5.83
N ARG A 566 -19.53 -2.92 5.53
CA ARG A 566 -19.30 -4.17 4.82
C ARG A 566 -20.53 -4.50 3.99
N ARG A 567 -20.33 -4.78 2.70
CA ARG A 567 -21.35 -5.26 1.78
C ARG A 567 -20.79 -6.36 0.91
N GLY A 568 -21.53 -7.45 0.79
CA GLY A 568 -21.15 -8.60 -0.03
C GLY A 568 -22.27 -9.03 -0.97
N VAL A 569 -21.89 -9.52 -2.14
CA VAL A 569 -22.78 -10.31 -3.01
C VAL A 569 -22.02 -11.56 -3.41
N THR A 570 -22.63 -12.72 -3.16
CA THR A 570 -22.05 -14.03 -3.52
C THR A 570 -23.01 -14.73 -4.46
N GLY A 571 -22.47 -15.36 -5.51
CA GLY A 571 -23.21 -16.25 -6.39
C GLY A 571 -22.45 -17.55 -6.56
N GLN A 572 -23.15 -18.68 -6.54
CA GLN A 572 -22.54 -19.98 -6.81
C GLN A 572 -23.47 -20.89 -7.57
N ALA A 573 -22.87 -21.80 -8.34
CA ALA A 573 -23.56 -22.87 -9.03
C ALA A 573 -22.70 -24.14 -8.96
N GLY A 574 -23.34 -25.28 -8.88
CA GLY A 574 -22.64 -26.55 -8.87
C GLY A 574 -23.50 -27.70 -9.37
N TYR A 575 -22.82 -28.79 -9.65
CA TYR A 575 -23.35 -30.00 -10.24
C TYR A 575 -22.84 -31.19 -9.44
N ARG A 576 -23.71 -32.17 -9.20
CA ARG A 576 -23.38 -33.44 -8.58
C ARG A 576 -23.89 -34.59 -9.45
N TYR A 577 -23.10 -35.66 -9.53
CA TYR A 577 -23.48 -36.93 -10.12
C TYR A 577 -23.21 -38.05 -9.11
N SER A 578 -24.20 -38.93 -8.90
CA SER A 578 -24.15 -40.04 -7.93
C SER A 578 -24.53 -41.37 -8.59
N TRP A 579 -23.86 -42.46 -8.20
CA TRP A 579 -24.08 -43.80 -8.78
C TRP A 579 -23.96 -44.93 -7.75
#